data_AF-A0A9R1FNQ7-F1
#
_entry.id   AF-A0A9R1FNQ7-F1
#
_cell.length_a   1.000
_cell.length_b   1.000
_cell.length_c   1.000
_cell.angle_alpha   90.00
_cell.angle_beta   90.00
_cell.angle_gamma   90.00
#
_symmetry.space_group_name_H-M   'P 1'
#
loop_
_entity.id
_entity.type
_entity.pdbx_description
1 polymer ?
#
loop_
_entity_poly.entity_id
_entity_poly.type
_entity_poly.pdbx_seq_one_letter_code
_entity_poly.pdbx_strand_id
1 'polypeptide(L)'
;MAGTKVTMASAVAVALLLAMAAVSGAGAAPGPLMMCNVDVYRMIGACRSYCARGSREATPSGQCCAALRGANLRCVCQKKGLLASAGNIDARRAMQIPSKCGIGNVPSRC
;
A
#
# COMPACT_ATOMS: atom_id res chain seq x y z
N MET A 1 49.60 23.49 29.17
CA MET A 1 49.89 22.51 28.10
C MET A 1 48.58 21.80 27.83
N ALA A 2 47.97 21.72 26.65
CA ALA A 2 48.38 22.06 25.29
C ALA A 2 47.12 22.53 24.54
N GLY A 3 47.27 23.60 23.76
CA GLY A 3 46.27 23.98 22.78
C GLY A 3 46.30 23.01 21.62
N THR A 4 45.18 22.31 21.39
CA THR A 4 45.02 21.52 20.17
C THR A 4 44.47 22.45 19.10
N LYS A 5 45.35 22.85 18.18
CA LYS A 5 45.01 23.57 16.95
C LYS A 5 44.05 22.69 16.13
N VAL A 6 42.75 22.95 16.22
CA VAL A 6 41.77 22.44 15.26
C VAL A 6 42.06 23.16 13.95
N THR A 7 42.74 22.47 13.04
CA THR A 7 43.05 22.96 11.71
C THR A 7 41.75 23.26 10.96
N MET A 8 41.62 24.50 10.48
CA MET A 8 40.46 25.06 9.77
C MET A 8 39.98 24.23 8.56
N ALA A 9 40.79 23.29 8.07
CA ALA A 9 40.43 22.36 7.00
C ALA A 9 39.36 21.34 7.42
N SER A 10 39.25 21.00 8.70
CA SER A 10 38.32 19.97 9.18
C SER A 10 36.91 20.50 9.49
N ALA A 11 36.75 21.81 9.72
CA ALA A 11 35.45 22.40 10.01
C ALA A 11 34.55 22.47 8.76
N VAL A 12 35.16 22.68 7.57
CA VAL A 12 34.44 22.74 6.30
C VAL A 12 33.92 21.36 5.90
N ALA A 13 34.70 20.30 6.12
CA ALA A 13 34.31 18.93 5.81
C ALA A 13 33.13 18.44 6.67
N VAL A 14 33.11 18.80 7.96
CA VAL A 14 32.01 18.43 8.88
C VAL A 14 30.74 19.24 8.56
N ALA A 15 30.87 20.52 8.19
CA ALA A 15 29.72 21.34 7.78
C ALA A 15 29.08 20.84 6.46
N LEU A 16 29.88 20.38 5.50
CA LEU A 16 29.40 19.78 4.25
C LEU A 16 28.70 18.44 4.46
N LEU A 17 29.19 17.60 5.38
CA LEU A 17 28.55 16.33 5.74
C LEU A 17 27.20 16.52 6.44
N LEU A 18 27.05 17.58 7.26
CA LEU A 18 25.79 17.89 7.93
C LEU A 18 24.73 18.50 6.98
N ALA A 19 25.15 19.17 5.90
CA ALA A 19 24.23 19.73 4.90
C ALA A 19 23.56 18.66 4.02
N MET A 20 24.15 17.47 3.87
CA MET A 20 23.57 16.37 3.08
C MET A 20 22.52 15.55 3.82
N ALA A 21 22.37 15.71 5.15
CA ALA A 21 21.39 14.95 5.94
C ALA A 21 19.96 15.54 5.91
N ALA A 22 19.78 16.75 5.37
CA ALA A 22 18.50 17.46 5.40
C ALA A 22 17.59 17.22 4.17
N VAL A 23 18.04 16.46 3.17
CA VAL A 23 17.13 15.91 2.14
C VAL A 23 16.72 14.50 2.58
N SER A 24 16.18 14.40 3.79
CA SER A 24 15.36 13.24 4.15
C SER A 24 14.10 13.37 3.31
N GLY A 25 14.01 12.52 2.29
CA GLY A 25 12.93 12.52 1.33
C GLY A 25 11.58 12.67 2.01
N ALA A 26 10.95 13.82 1.79
CA ALA A 26 9.51 13.83 1.61
C ALA A 26 9.26 13.04 0.32
N GLY A 27 9.35 11.71 0.41
CA GLY A 27 8.68 10.85 -0.51
C GLY A 27 7.23 11.26 -0.41
N ALA A 28 6.78 12.10 -1.35
CA ALA A 28 5.37 12.34 -1.55
C ALA A 28 4.79 10.96 -1.80
N ALA A 29 4.28 10.31 -0.75
CA ALA A 29 3.48 9.13 -0.90
C ALA A 29 2.42 9.55 -1.92
N PRO A 30 2.32 8.86 -3.07
CA PRO A 30 1.32 9.22 -4.06
C PRO A 30 0.00 9.33 -3.31
N GLY A 31 -0.69 10.46 -3.50
CA GLY A 31 -1.97 10.70 -2.86
C GLY A 31 -2.92 9.52 -3.10
N PRO A 32 -3.97 9.40 -2.29
CA PRO A 32 -4.90 8.29 -2.38
C PRO A 32 -5.37 8.08 -3.82
N LEU A 33 -5.08 6.91 -4.40
CA LEU A 33 -5.54 6.57 -5.73
C LEU A 33 -6.93 5.96 -5.63
N MET A 34 -7.92 6.83 -5.81
CA MET A 34 -9.33 6.48 -5.70
C MET A 34 -9.83 5.85 -6.99
N MET A 35 -10.32 4.61 -6.90
CA MET A 35 -11.04 3.99 -8.00
C MET A 35 -12.13 3.07 -7.47
N CYS A 36 -13.30 3.09 -8.11
CA CYS A 36 -14.48 2.38 -7.64
C CYS A 36 -14.87 2.71 -6.18
N ASN A 37 -14.65 3.96 -5.77
CA ASN A 37 -14.90 4.45 -4.41
C ASN A 37 -14.05 3.76 -3.33
N VAL A 38 -12.86 3.25 -3.69
CA VAL A 38 -11.86 2.75 -2.74
C VAL A 38 -10.50 3.37 -3.02
N ASP A 39 -9.73 3.57 -1.96
CA ASP A 39 -8.30 3.81 -2.07
C ASP A 39 -7.62 2.48 -2.40
N VAL A 40 -7.00 2.41 -3.57
CA VAL A 40 -6.44 1.14 -4.02
C VAL A 40 -5.13 0.76 -3.36
N TYR A 41 -4.30 1.73 -3.00
CA TYR A 41 -3.07 1.40 -2.28
C TYR A 41 -3.37 0.82 -0.91
N ARG A 42 -4.33 1.42 -0.20
CA ARG A 42 -4.87 0.93 1.07
C ARG A 42 -5.53 -0.44 0.92
N MET A 43 -6.37 -0.61 -0.10
CA MET A 43 -7.04 -1.89 -0.37
C MET A 43 -6.04 -3.00 -0.65
N ILE A 44 -5.08 -2.78 -1.56
CA ILE A 44 -4.05 -3.77 -1.88
C ILE A 44 -3.20 -4.06 -0.64
N GLY A 45 -2.72 -3.03 0.05
CA GLY A 45 -1.91 -3.21 1.26
C GLY A 45 -2.62 -4.03 2.34
N ALA A 46 -3.91 -3.80 2.55
CA ALA A 46 -4.68 -4.48 3.59
C ALA A 46 -5.15 -5.89 3.20
N CYS A 47 -5.43 -6.14 1.91
CA CYS A 47 -6.05 -7.38 1.43
C CYS A 47 -5.06 -8.38 0.79
N ARG A 48 -3.84 -7.95 0.45
CA ARG A 48 -2.88 -8.76 -0.31
C ARG A 48 -2.54 -10.10 0.36
N SER A 49 -2.43 -10.15 1.68
CA SER A 49 -2.09 -11.39 2.39
C SER A 49 -3.14 -12.48 2.17
N TYR A 50 -4.42 -12.09 2.16
CA TYR A 50 -5.53 -12.99 1.91
C TYR A 50 -5.65 -13.40 0.44
N CYS A 51 -5.48 -12.46 -0.50
CA CYS A 51 -5.67 -12.73 -1.93
C CYS A 51 -4.40 -13.13 -2.68
N ALA A 52 -3.24 -13.21 -2.04
CA ALA A 52 -2.02 -13.71 -2.67
C ALA A 52 -2.16 -15.17 -3.14
N ARG A 53 -1.48 -15.53 -4.23
CA ARG A 53 -1.46 -16.93 -4.69
C ARG A 53 -0.78 -17.81 -3.63
N GLY A 54 -1.39 -18.95 -3.32
CA GLY A 54 -0.89 -19.86 -2.28
C GLY A 54 -1.17 -19.42 -0.84
N SER A 55 -1.91 -18.32 -0.63
CA SER A 55 -2.33 -17.91 0.71
C SER A 55 -3.12 -19.03 1.40
N ARG A 56 -2.92 -19.20 2.71
CA ARG A 56 -3.64 -20.17 3.55
C ARG A 56 -4.62 -19.50 4.51
N GLU A 57 -4.78 -18.19 4.42
CA GLU A 57 -5.69 -17.44 5.27
C GLU A 57 -7.13 -17.89 5.02
N ALA A 58 -7.88 -18.20 6.09
CA ALA A 58 -9.27 -18.62 5.98
C ALA A 58 -10.22 -17.43 5.75
N THR A 59 -9.85 -16.25 6.25
CA THR A 59 -10.66 -15.04 6.25
C THR A 59 -9.80 -13.80 6.00
N PRO A 60 -10.35 -12.76 5.33
CA PRO A 60 -9.67 -11.48 5.18
C PRO A 60 -9.52 -10.78 6.54
N SER A 61 -8.49 -9.95 6.67
CA SER A 61 -8.28 -9.13 7.85
C SER A 61 -9.39 -8.09 8.03
N GLY A 62 -9.63 -7.63 9.26
CA GLY A 62 -10.58 -6.54 9.52
C GLY A 62 -10.21 -5.24 8.79
N GLN A 63 -8.91 -4.98 8.63
CA GLN A 63 -8.41 -3.85 7.84
C GLN A 63 -8.76 -3.97 6.36
N CYS A 64 -8.66 -5.18 5.80
CA CYS A 64 -9.09 -5.45 4.42
C CYS A 64 -10.59 -5.19 4.25
N CYS A 65 -11.42 -5.69 5.16
CA CYS A 65 -12.86 -5.43 5.13
C CYS A 65 -13.19 -3.94 5.26
N ALA A 66 -12.47 -3.22 6.13
CA ALA A 66 -12.64 -1.76 6.28
C ALA A 66 -12.14 -0.97 5.06
N ALA A 67 -11.20 -1.50 4.28
CA ALA A 67 -10.74 -0.88 3.04
C ALA A 67 -11.73 -1.01 1.88
N LEU A 68 -12.59 -2.04 1.93
CA LEU A 68 -13.64 -2.28 0.93
C LEU A 68 -15.03 -1.75 1.35
N ARG A 69 -15.18 -1.21 2.56
CA ARG A 69 -16.44 -0.59 2.98
C ARG A 69 -16.77 0.60 2.08
N GLY A 70 -17.97 0.59 1.50
CA GLY A 70 -18.40 1.61 0.56
C GLY A 70 -17.85 1.45 -0.86
N ALA A 71 -17.15 0.35 -1.16
CA ALA A 71 -16.69 0.06 -2.52
C ALA A 71 -17.87 -0.09 -3.48
N ASN A 72 -17.73 0.47 -4.68
CA ASN A 72 -18.62 0.16 -5.80
C ASN A 72 -18.22 -1.19 -6.40
N LEU A 73 -18.82 -2.26 -5.89
CA LEU A 73 -18.48 -3.64 -6.27
C LEU A 73 -18.73 -3.94 -7.75
N ARG A 74 -19.70 -3.26 -8.41
CA ARG A 74 -19.89 -3.37 -9.87
C ARG A 74 -18.71 -2.78 -10.64
N CYS A 75 -18.21 -1.62 -10.22
CA CYS A 75 -17.00 -1.02 -10.81
C CYS A 75 -15.77 -1.90 -10.57
N VAL A 76 -15.56 -2.40 -9.35
CA VAL A 76 -14.44 -3.31 -9.03
C VAL A 76 -14.50 -4.55 -9.91
N CYS A 77 -15.71 -5.07 -10.14
CA CYS A 77 -15.92 -6.24 -10.98
C CYS A 77 -15.48 -6.02 -12.44
N GLN A 78 -15.78 -4.85 -13.02
CA GLN A 78 -15.31 -4.48 -14.36
C GLN A 78 -13.77 -4.40 -14.46
N LYS A 79 -13.07 -4.24 -13.32
CA LYS A 79 -11.60 -4.23 -13.24
C LYS A 79 -11.00 -5.60 -12.92
N LYS A 80 -11.79 -6.69 -12.93
CA LYS A 80 -11.32 -8.07 -12.72
C LYS A 80 -10.15 -8.45 -13.62
N GLY A 81 -10.17 -8.04 -14.89
CA GLY A 81 -9.08 -8.31 -15.84
C GLY A 81 -7.74 -7.70 -15.38
N LEU A 82 -7.76 -6.46 -14.89
CA LEU A 82 -6.59 -5.79 -14.34
C LEU A 82 -6.07 -6.49 -13.07
N LEU A 83 -6.97 -6.96 -12.21
CA LEU A 83 -6.62 -7.75 -11.02
C LEU A 83 -5.98 -9.09 -11.39
N ALA A 84 -6.44 -9.73 -12.47
CA ALA A 84 -5.85 -10.98 -12.98
C ALA A 84 -4.45 -10.76 -13.57
N SER A 85 -4.22 -9.60 -14.20
CA SER A 85 -2.90 -9.18 -14.68
C SER A 85 -1.97 -8.69 -13.55
N ALA A 86 -2.51 -8.38 -12.38
CA ALA A 86 -1.76 -7.96 -11.20
C ALA A 86 -1.06 -9.17 -10.53
N GLY A 87 -0.05 -9.72 -11.20
CA GLY A 87 0.93 -10.67 -10.69
C GLY A 87 0.43 -11.67 -9.64
N ASN A 88 1.01 -11.61 -8.43
CA ASN A 88 0.79 -12.53 -7.31
C ASN A 88 -0.56 -12.29 -6.59
N ILE A 89 -1.65 -12.17 -7.34
CA ILE A 89 -3.02 -12.17 -6.82
C ILE A 89 -3.79 -13.34 -7.42
N ASP A 90 -4.52 -14.04 -6.55
CA ASP A 90 -5.53 -15.02 -6.90
C ASP A 90 -6.88 -14.31 -7.04
N ALA A 91 -7.34 -14.19 -8.28
CA ALA A 91 -8.59 -13.49 -8.60
C ALA A 91 -9.82 -14.16 -7.96
N ARG A 92 -9.82 -15.49 -7.75
CA ARG A 92 -10.94 -16.17 -7.07
C ARG A 92 -10.98 -15.79 -5.60
N ARG A 93 -9.83 -15.77 -4.93
CA ARG A 93 -9.76 -15.33 -3.53
C ARG A 93 -10.14 -13.86 -3.40
N ALA A 94 -9.63 -12.99 -4.27
CA ALA A 94 -9.96 -11.56 -4.27
C ALA A 94 -11.48 -11.32 -4.39
N MET A 95 -12.18 -12.06 -5.26
CA MET A 95 -13.63 -11.93 -5.44
C MET A 95 -14.46 -12.50 -4.27
N GLN A 96 -13.88 -13.31 -3.39
CA GLN A 96 -14.56 -13.79 -2.18
C GLN A 96 -14.54 -12.78 -1.02
N ILE A 97 -13.65 -11.77 -1.08
CA ILE A 97 -13.47 -10.81 0.02
C ILE A 97 -14.78 -10.11 0.38
N PRO A 98 -15.55 -9.53 -0.58
CA PRO A 98 -16.78 -8.81 -0.23
C PRO A 98 -17.78 -9.68 0.54
N SER A 99 -18.00 -10.91 0.07
CA SER A 99 -18.90 -11.87 0.72
C SER A 99 -18.39 -12.28 2.11
N LYS A 100 -17.09 -12.56 2.27
CA LYS A 100 -16.49 -12.90 3.58
C LYS A 100 -16.47 -11.74 4.56
N CYS A 101 -16.46 -10.50 4.06
CA CYS A 101 -16.56 -9.29 4.87
C CYS A 101 -18.01 -8.87 5.17
N GLY A 102 -19.02 -9.61 4.68
CA GLY A 102 -20.43 -9.27 4.87
C GLY A 102 -20.85 -7.98 4.15
N ILE A 103 -20.18 -7.61 3.07
CA ILE A 103 -20.50 -6.41 2.29
C ILE A 103 -21.68 -6.75 1.36
N GLY A 104 -22.78 -6.01 1.49
CA GLY A 104 -23.97 -6.19 0.65
C GLY A 104 -23.76 -5.77 -0.80
N ASN A 105 -24.75 -6.05 -1.65
CA ASN A 105 -24.76 -5.69 -3.09
C ASN A 105 -23.58 -6.28 -3.89
N VAL A 106 -23.09 -7.46 -3.50
CA VAL A 106 -22.10 -8.19 -4.30
C VAL A 106 -22.73 -8.59 -5.63
N PRO A 107 -22.16 -8.21 -6.79
CA PRO A 107 -22.69 -8.61 -8.08
C PRO A 107 -22.63 -10.13 -8.21
N SER A 108 -23.74 -10.73 -8.62
CA SER A 108 -23.88 -12.19 -8.80
C SER A 108 -23.04 -12.74 -9.95
N ARG A 109 -22.58 -11.88 -10.85
CA ARG A 109 -21.63 -12.23 -11.91
C ARG A 109 -20.43 -11.31 -11.87
N CYS A 110 -19.30 -11.94 -11.60
CA CYS A 110 -17.96 -11.42 -11.75
C CYS A 110 -17.04 -12.57 -12.16
#